data_AF-A0A1M3CLN5-F1
#
_entry.id   AF-A0A1M3CLN5-F1
#
_cell.length_a   1.000
_cell.length_b   1.000
_cell.length_c   1.000
_cell.angle_alpha   90.00
_cell.angle_beta   90.00
_cell.angle_gamma   90.00
#
_symmetry.space_group_name_H-M   'P 1'
#
loop_
_entity.id
_entity.type
_entity.pdbx_description
1 polymer ?
#
loop_
_entity_poly.entity_id
_entity_poly.type
_entity_poly.pdbx_seq_one_letter_code
_entity_poly.pdbx_strand_id
1 'polypeptide(L)' 'MDDERDRRIKARAFELWQKEGSLDGRSLSHWLQAEKEIDDEADESVAEDPVILAAAANPTP' A
#
# COMPACT_ATOMS: atom_id res chain seq x y z
N MET A 1 8.64 9.28 11.22
CA MET A 1 7.25 8.76 11.18
C MET A 1 7.23 7.54 10.27
N ASP A 2 8.25 6.69 10.39
CA ASP A 2 8.46 5.51 9.57
C ASP A 2 7.57 4.35 10.04
N ASP A 3 6.99 4.47 11.24
CA ASP A 3 6.09 3.48 11.83
C ASP A 3 4.83 3.24 10.99
N GLU A 4 4.32 4.24 10.27
CA GLU A 4 3.14 4.06 9.39
C GLU A 4 3.52 3.31 8.11
N ARG A 5 4.64 3.69 7.48
CA ARG A 5 5.21 3.03 6.31
C ARG A 5 5.50 1.55 6.61
N ASP A 6 6.23 1.29 7.69
CA ASP A 6 6.59 -0.07 8.11
C ASP A 6 5.37 -0.93 8.45
N ARG A 7 4.31 -0.32 9.01
CA ARG A 7 3.04 -1.03 9.28
C ARG A 7 2.35 -1.43 7.98
N ARG A 8 2.33 -0.56 6.97
CA ARG A 8 1.75 -0.87 5.64
C ARG A 8 2.54 -1.97 4.93
N ILE A 9 3.87 -1.89 4.95
CA ILE A 9 4.74 -2.91 4.37
C ILE A 9 4.49 -4.27 5.02
N LYS A 10 4.45 -4.32 6.36
CA LYS A 10 4.15 -5.56 7.09
C LYS A 10 2.77 -6.11 6.76
N ALA A 11 1.74 -5.27 6.72
CA ALA A 11 0.38 -5.69 6.39
C ALA A 11 0.30 -6.28 4.97
N ARG A 12 0.91 -5.58 4.00
CA ARG A 12 0.93 -5.99 2.59
C ARG A 12 1.71 -7.29 2.39
N ALA A 13 2.90 -7.39 2.96
CA ALA A 13 3.71 -8.61 2.92
C ALA A 13 2.98 -9.80 3.56
N PHE A 14 2.28 -9.57 4.68
CA PHE A 14 1.52 -10.60 5.38
C PHE A 14 0.28 -11.06 4.58
N GLU A 15 -0.45 -10.15 3.92
CA GLU A 15 -1.55 -10.50 3.04
C GLU A 15 -1.11 -11.32 1.83
N LEU A 16 -0.02 -10.91 1.16
CA LEU A 16 0.56 -11.67 0.04
C LEU A 16 0.99 -13.07 0.49
N TRP A 17 1.68 -13.15 1.63
CA TRP A 17 2.14 -14.43 2.19
C TRP A 17 0.99 -15.35 2.62
N GLN A 18 -0.09 -14.79 3.17
CA GLN A 18 -1.29 -15.53 3.53
C GLN A 18 -2.05 -16.02 2.29
N LYS A 19 -2.13 -15.22 1.22
CA LYS A 19 -2.73 -15.61 -0.07
C LYS A 19 -1.95 -16.72 -0.78
N GLU A 20 -0.63 -16.71 -0.71
CA GLU A 20 0.21 -17.76 -1.32
C GLU A 20 0.29 -19.05 -0.50
N GLY A 21 -0.28 -19.07 0.72
CA GLY A 21 -0.39 -20.29 1.51
C GLY A 21 0.89 -20.66 2.26
N SER A 22 1.72 -19.68 2.62
CA SER A 22 2.93 -19.90 3.42
C SER A 22 3.97 -20.83 2.77
N LEU A 23 4.33 -20.56 1.51
CA LEU A 23 5.51 -21.16 0.89
C LEU A 23 6.77 -20.72 1.64
N ASP A 24 7.26 -21.61 2.52
CA ASP A 24 8.49 -21.46 3.28
C ASP A 24 9.66 -21.18 2.32
N GLY A 25 10.17 -19.95 2.34
CA GLY A 25 11.25 -19.49 1.46
C GLY A 25 10.92 -18.29 0.57
N ARG A 26 9.65 -17.91 0.39
CA ARG A 26 9.27 -16.69 -0.40
C ARG A 26 8.84 -15.50 0.44
N SER A 27 8.69 -15.67 1.75
CA SER A 27 8.28 -14.61 2.68
C SER A 27 9.16 -13.36 2.56
N LEU A 28 10.48 -13.51 2.43
CA LEU A 28 11.41 -12.39 2.28
C LEU A 28 11.24 -11.66 0.94
N SER A 29 10.96 -12.38 -0.15
CA SER A 29 10.68 -11.76 -1.45
C SER A 29 9.37 -10.97 -1.43
N HIS A 30 8.32 -11.49 -0.77
CA HIS A 30 7.08 -10.72 -0.59
C HIS A 30 7.28 -9.50 0.28
N TRP A 31 8.15 -9.59 1.29
CA TRP A 31 8.46 -8.45 2.15
C TRP A 31 9.21 -7.35 1.39
N LEU A 32 10.25 -7.70 0.63
CA LEU A 32 10.98 -6.76 -0.25
C LEU A 32 10.08 -6.15 -1.33
N GLN A 33 9.17 -6.94 -1.89
CA GLN A 33 8.23 -6.46 -2.89
C GLN A 33 7.20 -5.48 -2.30
N ALA A 34 6.65 -5.80 -1.13
CA ALA A 34 5.75 -4.91 -0.39
C ALA A 34 6.47 -3.63 0.06
N GLU A 35 7.73 -3.73 0.49
CA GLU A 35 8.55 -2.57 0.86
C GLU A 35 8.69 -1.62 -0.31
N LYS A 36 9.06 -2.14 -1.47
CA LYS A 36 9.26 -1.34 -2.67
C LYS A 36 7.96 -0.71 -3.17
N GLU A 37 6.86 -1.47 -3.18
CA GLU A 37 5.52 -1.00 -3.59
C GLU A 37 5.05 0.18 -2.70
N ILE A 38 5.25 0.08 -1.38
CA ILE A 38 4.86 1.15 -0.44
C ILE A 38 5.85 2.32 -0.46
N ASP A 39 7.14 2.11 -0.73
CA ASP A 39 8.12 3.18 -0.84
C ASP A 39 7.87 4.05 -2.08
N ASP A 40 7.64 3.40 -3.23
CA ASP A 40 7.23 4.07 -4.48
C ASP A 40 5.87 4.79 -4.30
N GLU A 41 4.88 4.15 -3.66
CA GLU A 41 3.57 4.77 -3.38
C GLU A 41 3.67 5.91 -2.36
N ALA A 42 4.57 5.85 -1.38
CA ALA A 42 4.80 6.93 -0.42
C ALA A 42 5.45 8.15 -1.09
N ASP A 43 6.34 7.93 -2.05
CA ASP A 43 6.97 9.01 -2.83
C ASP A 43 5.95 9.63 -3.82
N GLU A 44 5.10 8.82 -4.46
CA GLU A 44 4.04 9.28 -5.36
C GLU A 44 2.82 9.89 -4.65
N SER A 45 2.43 9.39 -3.47
CA SER A 45 1.28 9.92 -2.71
C SER A 45 1.53 11.28 -2.06
N VAL A 46 2.80 11.74 -2.02
CA VAL A 46 3.13 13.14 -1.72
C VAL A 46 3.00 14.03 -2.96
N ALA A 47 3.10 13.45 -4.17
CA ALA A 47 2.98 14.17 -5.43
C ALA A 47 1.52 14.23 -5.95
N GLU A 48 0.67 13.28 -5.57
CA GLU A 48 -0.74 13.21 -5.98
C GLU A 48 -1.69 13.47 -4.80
N ASP A 49 -1.64 14.68 -4.25
CA ASP A 49 -2.81 15.29 -3.62
C ASP A 49 -3.41 16.33 -4.58
N PRO A 50 -4.05 15.93 -5.70
CA PRO A 50 -5.04 16.80 -6.28
C PRO A 50 -6.20 16.74 -5.31
N VAL A 51 -6.22 17.71 -4.39
CA VAL A 51 -7.43 18.39 -3.91
C VAL A 51 -8.65 17.80 -4.61
N ILE A 52 -9.25 16.77 -4.02
CA ILE A 52 -10.62 16.40 -4.36
C ILE A 52 -11.42 17.55 -3.79
N LEU A 53 -11.49 18.60 -4.61
CA LEU A 53 -12.29 19.77 -4.40
C LEU A 53 -13.71 19.27 -4.19
N ALA A 54 -14.13 19.42 -2.95
CA ALA A 54 -15.48 19.22 -2.51
C ALA A 54 -16.49 19.88 -3.47
N ALA A 55 -17.57 19.13 -3.71
CA ALA A 55 -18.94 19.63 -3.88
C ALA A 55 -19.27 20.45 -5.14
N ALA A 56 -20.01 19.83 -6.08
CA ALA A 56 -21.42 20.16 -6.36
C ALA A 56 -21.81 19.82 -7.81
N ALA A 57 -22.27 18.59 -8.03
CA ALA A 57 -23.29 18.31 -9.04
C ALA A 57 -24.17 17.18 -8.50
N ASN A 58 -25.40 17.54 -8.18
CA ASN A 58 -26.41 16.81 -7.39
C ASN A 58 -26.90 15.47 -8.03
N PRO A 59 -27.72 14.67 -7.31
CA PRO A 59 -27.77 13.20 -7.38
C PRO A 59 -28.73 12.58 -8.42
N THR A 60 -28.56 11.27 -8.56
CA THR A 60 -29.21 10.16 -9.31
C THR A 60 -30.75 10.16 -9.44
N PRO A 61 -31.38 9.34 -10.31
CA PRO A 61 -31.11 8.99 -11.73
C PRO A 61 -31.97 9.80 -12.73
#